data_AF-A0A8K1CZB9-F1
#
_entry.id   AF-A0A8K1CZB9-F1
#
_cell.length_a   1.000
_cell.length_b   1.000
_cell.length_c   1.000
_cell.angle_alpha   90.00
_cell.angle_beta   90.00
_cell.angle_gamma   90.00
#
_symmetry.space_group_name_H-M   'P 1'
#
loop_
_entity.id
_entity.type
_entity.pdbx_description
1 polymer ?
#
loop_
_entity_poly.entity_id
_entity_poly.type
_entity_poly.pdbx_seq_one_letter_code
_entity_poly.pdbx_strand_id
1 'polypeptide(L)'
;MEVKIKQVDEVKISRYIIKETMEDWYNFVESDVVIVGAGPSGLSAAYYLAKAGLKTLVFERRLSFGGGIGGGAMLFHKLVIEKPADEVLKEFNIRLKEVEKDVFIVDSAEFMAKLAAGAIDAGAKIIHGVTVDDVIFRED
;
A
#
# COMPACT_ATOMS: atom_id res chain seq x y z
N MET A 1 23.04 -19.98 18.76
CA MET A 1 23.28 -18.53 18.86
C MET A 1 22.39 -18.00 19.95
N GLU A 2 22.95 -17.38 20.99
CA GLU A 2 22.16 -16.77 22.07
C GLU A 2 21.70 -15.38 21.58
N VAL A 3 20.39 -15.20 21.37
CA VAL A 3 19.84 -13.92 20.91
C VAL A 3 19.73 -13.00 22.13
N LYS A 4 20.57 -11.96 22.22
CA LYS A 4 20.47 -10.93 23.25
C LYS A 4 19.46 -9.87 22.83
N ILE A 5 18.39 -9.71 23.60
CA ILE A 5 17.40 -8.65 23.42
C ILE A 5 17.94 -7.37 24.05
N LYS A 6 18.03 -6.29 23.26
CA LYS A 6 18.39 -4.96 23.76
C LYS A 6 17.13 -4.30 24.34
N GLN A 7 17.16 -3.95 25.62
CA GLN A 7 16.09 -3.15 26.23
C GLN A 7 16.23 -1.66 25.86
N VAL A 8 15.10 -1.00 25.66
CA VAL A 8 15.00 0.43 25.37
C VAL A 8 14.02 1.04 26.36
N ASP A 9 14.41 2.16 26.96
CA ASP A 9 13.60 2.95 27.89
C ASP A 9 12.29 3.42 27.23
N GLU A 10 11.18 3.33 27.96
CA GLU A 10 9.83 3.62 27.47
C GLU A 10 9.68 5.06 27.01
N VAL A 11 10.29 6.02 27.72
CA VAL A 11 10.28 7.44 27.34
C VAL A 11 11.01 7.63 26.02
N LYS A 12 12.13 6.92 25.79
CA LYS A 12 12.83 6.94 24.50
C LYS A 12 11.98 6.35 23.38
N ILE A 13 11.30 5.23 23.61
CA ILE A 13 10.40 4.62 22.61
C ILE A 13 9.34 5.63 22.17
N SER A 14 8.63 6.26 23.11
CA SER A 14 7.61 7.26 22.79
C SER A 14 8.19 8.45 22.03
N ARG A 15 9.36 8.96 22.44
CA ARG A 15 10.02 10.08 21.75
C ARG A 15 10.38 9.73 20.31
N TYR A 16 10.91 8.54 20.05
CA TYR A 16 11.27 8.12 18.71
C TYR A 16 10.04 8.00 17.81
N ILE A 17 8.99 7.32 18.28
CA ILE A 17 7.76 7.16 17.51
C ILE A 17 7.15 8.53 17.16
N ILE A 18 7.02 9.42 18.14
CA ILE A 18 6.45 10.76 17.91
C ILE A 18 7.32 11.54 16.93
N LYS A 19 8.63 11.58 17.15
CA LYS A 19 9.55 12.36 16.33
C LYS A 19 9.52 11.92 14.86
N GLU A 20 9.76 10.64 14.60
CA GLU A 20 9.82 10.10 13.23
C GLU A 20 8.47 10.23 12.52
N THR A 21 7.36 10.01 13.25
CA THR A 21 6.01 10.22 12.69
C THR A 21 5.81 11.68 12.29
N MET A 22 6.17 12.64 13.16
CA MET A 22 6.01 14.06 12.85
C MET A 22 6.93 14.52 11.72
N GLU A 23 8.12 13.92 11.58
CA GLU A 23 8.99 14.16 10.43
C GLU A 23 8.35 13.68 9.12
N ASP A 24 7.73 12.49 9.10
CA ASP A 24 6.93 12.05 7.94
C ASP A 24 5.83 13.06 7.61
N TRP A 25 5.00 13.43 8.58
CA TRP A 25 3.90 14.38 8.38
C TRP A 25 4.39 15.73 7.87
N TYR A 26 5.44 16.28 8.48
CA TYR A 26 6.06 17.53 8.06
C TYR A 26 6.53 17.46 6.61
N ASN A 27 7.21 16.36 6.24
CA ASN A 27 7.67 16.16 4.88
C ASN A 27 6.48 16.07 3.90
N PHE A 28 5.42 15.33 4.20
CA PHE A 28 4.32 15.11 3.27
C PHE A 28 3.24 16.21 3.21
N VAL A 29 3.36 17.30 3.99
CA VAL A 29 2.48 18.48 3.86
C VAL A 29 2.43 18.99 2.41
N GLU A 30 3.57 18.94 1.72
CA GLU A 30 3.67 19.19 0.29
C GLU A 30 4.01 17.87 -0.41
N SER A 31 3.08 17.38 -1.22
CA SER A 31 3.18 16.13 -1.97
C SER A 31 2.86 16.38 -3.44
N ASP A 32 3.54 15.67 -4.34
CA ASP A 32 3.24 15.73 -5.78
C ASP A 32 1.91 15.04 -6.08
N VAL A 33 1.66 13.91 -5.39
CA VAL A 33 0.41 13.14 -5.53
C VAL A 33 -0.08 12.65 -4.17
N VAL A 34 -1.37 12.85 -3.93
CA VAL A 34 -2.09 12.27 -2.80
C VAL A 34 -3.14 11.29 -3.32
N ILE A 35 -3.06 10.03 -2.90
CA ILE A 35 -3.97 8.94 -3.25
C ILE A 35 -4.86 8.65 -2.04
N VAL A 36 -6.18 8.61 -2.27
CA VAL A 36 -7.16 8.31 -1.23
C VAL A 36 -7.68 6.88 -1.41
N GLY A 37 -7.23 5.98 -0.54
CA GLY A 37 -7.57 4.56 -0.49
C GLY A 37 -6.40 3.66 -0.87
N ALA A 38 -6.00 2.77 0.03
CA ALA A 38 -4.96 1.76 -0.21
C ALA A 38 -5.56 0.43 -0.71
N GLY A 39 -6.51 0.50 -1.64
CA GLY A 39 -7.07 -0.65 -2.36
C GLY A 39 -6.16 -1.13 -3.51
N PRO A 40 -6.61 -2.11 -4.33
CA PRO A 40 -5.82 -2.61 -5.46
C PRO A 40 -5.39 -1.49 -6.41
N SER A 41 -6.35 -0.66 -6.85
CA SER A 41 -6.09 0.45 -7.76
C SER A 41 -5.17 1.52 -7.14
N GLY A 42 -5.41 1.90 -5.88
CA GLY A 42 -4.61 2.90 -5.19
C GLY A 42 -3.16 2.47 -4.98
N LEU A 43 -2.93 1.21 -4.60
CA LEU A 43 -1.58 0.66 -4.44
C LEU A 43 -0.86 0.49 -5.77
N SER A 44 -1.55 0.06 -6.83
CA SER A 44 -0.98 0.01 -8.18
C SER A 44 -0.61 1.40 -8.69
N ALA A 45 -1.48 2.41 -8.50
CA ALA A 45 -1.18 3.79 -8.87
C ALA A 45 0.02 4.33 -8.07
N ALA A 46 0.03 4.09 -6.75
CA ALA A 46 1.11 4.52 -5.87
C ALA A 46 2.46 3.96 -6.30
N TYR A 47 2.49 2.68 -6.68
CA TYR A 47 3.70 2.04 -7.21
C TYR A 47 4.26 2.76 -8.43
N TYR A 48 3.46 2.97 -9.47
CA TYR A 48 3.96 3.58 -10.71
C TYR A 48 4.34 5.06 -10.52
N LEU A 49 3.57 5.81 -9.73
CA LEU A 49 3.85 7.23 -9.46
C LEU A 49 5.13 7.40 -8.64
N ALA A 50 5.30 6.60 -7.58
CA ALA A 50 6.52 6.63 -6.77
C ALA A 50 7.75 6.15 -7.57
N LYS A 51 7.60 5.09 -8.37
CA LYS A 51 8.65 4.59 -9.28
C LYS A 51 9.05 5.63 -10.34
N ALA A 52 8.15 6.55 -10.71
CA ALA A 52 8.43 7.69 -11.58
C ALA A 52 9.13 8.86 -10.86
N GLY A 53 9.40 8.73 -9.55
CA GLY A 53 10.10 9.74 -8.73
C GLY A 53 9.19 10.79 -8.10
N LEU A 54 7.86 10.63 -8.19
CA LEU A 54 6.91 11.56 -7.56
C LEU A 54 6.77 11.27 -6.07
N LYS A 55 6.76 12.33 -5.26
CA LYS A 55 6.50 12.26 -3.82
C LYS A 55 5.04 11.90 -3.58
N THR A 56 4.83 10.59 -3.41
CA THR A 56 3.50 9.97 -3.42
C THR A 56 3.07 9.58 -2.00
N LEU A 57 1.95 10.15 -1.57
CA LEU A 57 1.31 9.86 -0.29
C LEU A 57 0.00 9.10 -0.52
N VAL A 58 -0.24 8.04 0.26
CA VAL A 58 -1.49 7.27 0.25
C VAL A 58 -2.14 7.36 1.63
N PHE A 59 -3.38 7.85 1.68
CA PHE A 59 -4.22 7.78 2.87
C PHE A 59 -5.18 6.60 2.80
N GLU A 60 -5.32 5.85 3.89
CA GLU A 60 -6.27 4.74 4.01
C GLU A 60 -7.06 4.87 5.32
N ARG A 61 -8.39 4.77 5.20
CA ARG A 61 -9.31 4.90 6.36
C ARG A 61 -9.17 3.74 7.36
N ARG A 62 -8.85 2.53 6.90
CA ARG A 62 -8.67 1.35 7.75
C ARG A 62 -7.25 1.29 8.32
N LEU A 63 -7.07 0.47 9.36
CA LEU A 63 -5.74 0.15 9.92
C LEU A 63 -4.97 -0.90 9.10
N SER A 64 -5.43 -1.20 7.89
CA SER A 64 -4.81 -2.12 6.95
C SER A 64 -5.03 -1.64 5.52
N PHE A 65 -4.05 -1.90 4.66
CA PHE A 65 -4.22 -1.79 3.21
C PHE A 65 -5.12 -2.93 2.66
N GLY A 66 -5.36 -2.90 1.36
CA GLY A 66 -6.04 -3.94 0.60
C GLY A 66 -7.48 -3.64 0.19
N GLY A 67 -8.13 -2.66 0.82
CA GLY A 67 -9.51 -2.29 0.50
C GLY A 67 -10.46 -3.50 0.47
N GLY A 68 -11.00 -3.83 -0.71
CA GLY A 68 -11.89 -4.96 -0.94
C GLY A 68 -11.21 -6.31 -1.26
N ILE A 69 -9.88 -6.36 -1.36
CA ILE A 69 -9.15 -7.58 -1.78
C ILE A 69 -9.37 -8.74 -0.81
N GLY A 70 -9.26 -8.47 0.50
CA GLY A 70 -9.08 -9.51 1.52
C GLY A 70 -10.16 -10.59 1.51
N GLY A 71 -11.42 -10.21 1.29
CA GLY A 71 -12.57 -11.13 1.26
C GLY A 71 -12.73 -11.93 -0.03
N GLY A 72 -11.93 -11.66 -1.07
CA GLY A 72 -12.10 -12.25 -2.39
C GLY A 72 -13.54 -12.19 -2.90
N ALA A 73 -14.06 -13.31 -3.41
CA ALA A 73 -15.46 -13.43 -3.82
C ALA A 73 -16.23 -14.27 -2.79
N MET A 74 -17.22 -13.69 -2.11
CA MET A 74 -18.00 -14.40 -1.06
C MET A 74 -17.14 -15.08 0.02
N LEU A 75 -16.06 -14.44 0.48
CA LEU A 75 -15.09 -14.99 1.44
C LEU A 75 -14.24 -16.16 0.90
N PHE A 76 -14.36 -16.49 -0.39
CA PHE A 76 -13.41 -17.37 -1.07
C PHE A 76 -12.16 -16.55 -1.41
N HIS A 77 -11.03 -16.95 -0.83
CA HIS A 77 -9.73 -16.25 -0.85
C HIS A 77 -8.99 -16.27 -2.20
N LYS A 78 -9.72 -16.40 -3.32
CA LYS A 78 -9.19 -16.44 -4.68
C LYS A 78 -9.79 -15.31 -5.52
N LEU A 79 -8.96 -14.76 -6.40
CA LEU A 79 -9.35 -13.74 -7.37
C LEU A 79 -9.06 -14.24 -8.77
N VAL A 80 -9.89 -13.81 -9.72
CA VAL A 80 -9.68 -14.02 -11.16
C VAL A 80 -8.98 -12.79 -11.71
N ILE A 81 -7.97 -13.01 -12.55
CA ILE A 81 -7.23 -11.98 -13.27
C ILE A 81 -7.19 -12.39 -14.74
N GLU A 82 -7.62 -11.49 -15.62
CA GLU A 82 -7.61 -11.70 -17.07
C GLU A 82 -6.44 -10.91 -17.67
N LYS A 83 -5.92 -11.37 -18.81
CA LYS A 83 -5.00 -10.54 -19.59
C LYS A 83 -5.68 -9.23 -20.03
N PRO A 84 -4.95 -8.09 -20.07
CA PRO A 84 -3.51 -7.94 -19.83
C PRO A 84 -3.16 -7.58 -18.36
N ALA A 85 -4.08 -7.67 -17.42
CA ALA A 85 -3.83 -7.24 -16.03
C ALA A 85 -2.78 -8.11 -15.32
N ASP A 86 -2.55 -9.34 -15.81
CA ASP A 86 -1.50 -10.23 -15.35
C ASP A 86 -0.09 -9.62 -15.47
N GLU A 87 0.14 -8.74 -16.43
CA GLU A 87 1.41 -8.03 -16.61
C GLU A 87 1.75 -7.15 -15.41
N VAL A 88 0.77 -6.41 -14.89
CA VAL A 88 0.93 -5.62 -13.67
C VAL A 88 1.27 -6.55 -12.51
N LEU A 89 0.54 -7.66 -12.35
CA LEU A 89 0.78 -8.61 -11.26
C LEU A 89 2.18 -9.23 -11.31
N LYS A 90 2.74 -9.43 -12.51
CA LYS A 90 4.12 -9.90 -12.70
C LYS A 90 5.14 -8.86 -12.22
N GLU A 91 4.91 -7.57 -12.43
CA GLU A 91 5.80 -6.50 -11.89
C GLU A 91 5.88 -6.54 -10.36
N PHE A 92 4.76 -6.87 -9.69
CA PHE A 92 4.71 -7.07 -8.24
C PHE A 92 5.17 -8.47 -7.79
N ASN A 93 5.67 -9.30 -8.69
CA ASN A 93 6.10 -10.68 -8.44
C ASN A 93 4.99 -11.58 -7.86
N ILE A 94 3.72 -11.35 -8.19
CA ILE A 94 2.57 -12.10 -7.64
C ILE A 94 2.42 -13.43 -8.37
N ARG A 95 2.23 -14.53 -7.62
CA ARG A 95 2.06 -15.85 -8.23
C ARG A 95 0.73 -15.93 -8.97
N LEU A 96 0.81 -16.32 -10.24
CA LEU A 96 -0.32 -16.53 -11.14
C LEU A 96 -0.46 -18.03 -11.42
N LYS A 97 -1.67 -18.57 -11.30
CA LYS A 97 -2.02 -19.90 -11.80
C LYS A 97 -2.98 -19.76 -12.97
N GLU A 98 -2.54 -20.08 -14.19
CA GLU A 98 -3.44 -20.12 -15.34
C GLU A 98 -4.43 -21.29 -15.19
N VAL A 99 -5.72 -21.00 -15.39
CA VAL A 99 -6.81 -21.99 -15.29
C VAL A 99 -7.60 -22.15 -16.58
N GLU A 100 -7.57 -21.11 -17.41
CA GLU A 100 -8.06 -21.06 -18.78
C GLU A 100 -7.10 -20.15 -19.54
N LYS A 101 -7.02 -20.30 -20.86
CA LYS A 101 -6.13 -19.47 -21.69
C LYS A 101 -6.34 -17.99 -21.35
N ASP A 102 -5.27 -17.31 -20.94
CA ASP A 102 -5.27 -15.88 -20.61
C ASP A 102 -6.09 -15.50 -19.34
N VAL A 103 -6.48 -16.48 -18.52
CA VAL A 103 -7.23 -16.31 -17.26
C VAL A 103 -6.49 -16.98 -16.10
N PHE A 104 -6.20 -16.20 -15.06
CA PHE A 104 -5.37 -16.59 -13.92
C PHE A 104 -6.13 -16.52 -12.60
N ILE A 105 -5.75 -17.42 -11.69
CA ILE A 105 -6.16 -17.38 -10.29
C ILE A 105 -4.99 -16.93 -9.42
N VAL A 106 -5.30 -16.04 -8.47
CA VAL A 106 -4.36 -15.54 -7.46
C VAL A 106 -4.94 -15.64 -6.06
N ASP A 107 -4.05 -15.71 -5.07
CA ASP A 107 -4.43 -15.66 -3.66
C ASP A 107 -4.64 -14.22 -3.19
N SER A 108 -5.77 -13.93 -2.55
CA SER A 108 -6.10 -12.55 -2.14
C SER A 108 -5.11 -11.98 -1.13
N ALA A 109 -4.58 -12.81 -0.22
CA ALA A 109 -3.63 -12.35 0.80
C ALA A 109 -2.28 -11.99 0.17
N GLU A 110 -1.79 -12.84 -0.75
CA GLU A 110 -0.56 -12.55 -1.50
C GLU A 110 -0.73 -11.30 -2.37
N PHE A 111 -1.87 -11.18 -3.07
CA PHE A 111 -2.14 -10.04 -3.94
C PHE A 111 -2.08 -8.72 -3.15
N MET A 112 -2.78 -8.66 -2.03
CA MET A 112 -2.80 -7.50 -1.13
C MET A 112 -1.40 -7.18 -0.57
N ALA A 113 -0.68 -8.17 -0.06
CA ALA A 113 0.62 -7.96 0.57
C ALA A 113 1.67 -7.47 -0.43
N LYS A 114 1.72 -8.07 -1.63
CA LYS A 114 2.71 -7.70 -2.65
C LYS A 114 2.43 -6.36 -3.31
N LEU A 115 1.16 -5.99 -3.50
CA LEU A 115 0.83 -4.64 -3.95
C LEU A 115 1.31 -3.58 -2.94
N ALA A 116 1.04 -3.79 -1.65
CA ALA A 116 1.48 -2.86 -0.61
C ALA A 116 3.00 -2.79 -0.51
N ALA A 117 3.68 -3.93 -0.47
CA ALA A 117 5.14 -4.00 -0.44
C ALA A 117 5.76 -3.31 -1.66
N GLY A 118 5.26 -3.61 -2.87
CA GLY A 118 5.77 -2.99 -4.09
C GLY A 118 5.61 -1.46 -4.07
N ALA A 119 4.46 -0.95 -3.67
CA ALA A 119 4.25 0.50 -3.55
C ALA A 119 5.20 1.16 -2.54
N ILE A 120 5.41 0.53 -1.38
CA ILE A 120 6.35 1.01 -0.36
C ILE A 120 7.80 0.97 -0.88
N ASP A 121 8.21 -0.14 -1.49
CA ASP A 121 9.55 -0.32 -2.05
C ASP A 121 9.84 0.66 -3.20
N ALA A 122 8.80 1.08 -3.94
CA ALA A 122 8.89 2.11 -4.96
C ALA A 122 9.00 3.53 -4.38
N GLY A 123 8.78 3.72 -3.08
CA GLY A 123 8.92 4.99 -2.37
C GLY A 123 7.61 5.66 -1.94
N ALA A 124 6.45 5.02 -2.14
CA ALA A 124 5.18 5.57 -1.67
C ALA A 124 5.07 5.49 -0.14
N LYS A 125 4.59 6.56 0.50
CA LYS A 125 4.23 6.54 1.92
C LYS A 125 2.77 6.19 2.07
N ILE A 126 2.46 5.18 2.91
CA ILE A 126 1.08 4.81 3.24
C ILE A 126 0.81 5.17 4.70
N ILE A 127 -0.24 5.97 4.93
CA ILE A 127 -0.71 6.35 6.28
C ILE A 127 -2.13 5.79 6.48
N HIS A 128 -2.25 4.94 7.50
CA HIS A 128 -3.49 4.29 7.89
C HIS A 128 -4.29 5.12 8.90
N GLY A 129 -5.59 4.83 9.03
CA GLY A 129 -6.49 5.48 9.98
C GLY A 129 -6.84 6.92 9.62
N VAL A 130 -6.66 7.32 8.35
CA VAL A 130 -6.98 8.67 7.87
C VAL A 130 -8.13 8.59 6.88
N THR A 131 -9.21 9.32 7.18
CA THR A 131 -10.30 9.56 6.25
C THR A 131 -10.10 10.93 5.62
N VAL A 132 -10.23 11.00 4.30
CA VAL A 132 -10.27 12.28 3.57
C VAL A 132 -11.75 12.61 3.37
N ASP A 133 -12.21 13.66 4.06
CA ASP A 133 -13.62 14.06 4.08
C ASP A 133 -13.95 15.12 3.02
N ASP A 134 -12.95 15.88 2.55
CA ASP A 134 -13.13 16.98 1.60
C ASP A 134 -11.86 17.22 0.77
N VAL A 135 -11.96 18.10 -0.22
CA VAL A 135 -10.86 18.52 -1.10
C VAL A 135 -10.50 19.99 -0.89
N ILE A 136 -9.22 20.32 -1.08
CA ILE A 136 -8.79 21.72 -1.12
C ILE A 136 -9.11 22.27 -2.50
N PHE A 137 -9.99 23.28 -2.55
CA PHE A 137 -10.31 24.02 -3.77
C PHE A 137 -9.53 25.33 -3.81
N ARG A 138 -9.09 25.73 -5.01
CA ARG A 138 -8.51 27.04 -5.29
C ARG A 138 -9.23 27.62 -6.50
N GLU A 139 -9.64 28.88 -6.39
CA GLU A 139 -10.08 29.66 -7.55
C GLU A 139 -8.83 30.10 -8.32
N ASP A 140 -8.86 30.00 -9.65
CA ASP A 140 -7.78 30.45 -10.54
C ASP A 140 -7.48 31.95 -10.37
#